data_AF-A0A7S4EDV5-F1
#
_entry.id   AF-A0A7S4EDV5-F1
#
_cell.length_a   1.000
_cell.length_b   1.000
_cell.length_c   1.000
_cell.angle_alpha   90.00
_cell.angle_beta   90.00
_cell.angle_gamma   90.00
#
_symmetry.space_group_name_H-M   'P 1'
#
loop_
_entity.id
_entity.type
_entity.pdbx_description
1 polymer ?
#
loop_
_entity_poly.entity_id
_entity_poly.type
_entity_poly.pdbx_seq_one_letter_code
_entity_poly.pdbx_strand_id
1 'polypeptide(L)'
;RAFDGYLEALALQRLPERALQVLGDMREVGVRPAAATYAALLRAAATAPQWHPAYGFLTDEILDAMEGDGVAPSAELFDALVRCAGACGDHVAAAAYFQAARRF
;
A
#
# COMPACT_ATOMS: atom_id res chain seq x y z
N ARG A 1 -1.14 9.17 14.69
CA ARG A 1 -1.67 8.30 15.77
C ARG A 1 -3.11 7.86 15.53
N ALA A 2 -4.10 8.75 15.39
CA ALA A 2 -5.47 8.33 15.05
C ALA A 2 -5.58 7.81 13.60
N PHE A 3 -4.98 8.52 12.64
CA PHE A 3 -4.94 8.12 11.24
C PHE A 3 -4.27 6.77 11.00
N ASP A 4 -3.08 6.54 11.57
CA ASP A 4 -2.33 5.30 11.36
C ASP A 4 -3.09 4.06 11.87
N GLY A 5 -3.75 4.17 13.04
CA GLY A 5 -4.56 3.09 13.58
C GLY A 5 -5.83 2.81 12.76
N TYR A 6 -6.42 3.86 12.18
CA TYR A 6 -7.57 3.72 11.29
C TYR A 6 -7.18 3.11 9.94
N LEU A 7 -6.03 3.52 9.37
CA LEU A 7 -5.47 2.93 8.15
C LEU A 7 -5.16 1.44 8.31
N GLU A 8 -4.57 1.03 9.44
CA GLU A 8 -4.33 -0.40 9.70
C GLU A 8 -5.66 -1.17 9.77
N ALA A 9 -6.69 -0.60 10.41
CA ALA A 9 -8.01 -1.23 10.45
C ALA A 9 -8.68 -1.33 9.07
N LEU A 10 -8.45 -0.36 8.18
CA LEU A 10 -8.94 -0.39 6.79
C LEU A 10 -8.19 -1.40 5.93
N ALA A 11 -6.88 -1.54 6.15
CA ALA A 11 -6.05 -2.56 5.51
C ALA A 11 -6.52 -3.97 5.87
N LEU A 12 -6.83 -4.21 7.15
CA LEU A 12 -7.38 -5.49 7.60
C LEU A 12 -8.77 -5.79 7.02
N GLN A 13 -9.55 -4.75 6.71
CA GLN A 13 -10.88 -4.88 6.11
C GLN A 13 -10.88 -4.91 4.58
N ARG A 14 -9.71 -4.81 3.93
CA ARG A 14 -9.56 -4.81 2.46
C ARG A 14 -10.36 -3.67 1.82
N LEU A 15 -10.29 -2.47 2.42
CA LEU A 15 -11.00 -1.27 1.96
C LEU A 15 -10.01 -0.23 1.41
N PRO A 16 -9.41 -0.48 0.24
CA PRO A 16 -8.37 0.38 -0.33
C PRO A 16 -8.85 1.81 -0.62
N GLU A 17 -10.10 1.99 -1.07
CA GLU A 17 -10.65 3.29 -1.44
C GLU A 17 -10.78 4.20 -0.21
N ARG A 18 -11.24 3.62 0.90
CA ARG A 18 -11.31 4.33 2.19
C ARG A 18 -9.93 4.67 2.71
N ALA A 19 -8.96 3.79 2.51
CA ALA A 19 -7.60 4.03 2.95
C ALA A 19 -6.99 5.22 2.17
N LEU A 20 -7.21 5.30 0.85
CA LEU A 20 -6.78 6.43 0.02
C LEU A 20 -7.45 7.75 0.42
N GLN A 21 -8.73 7.73 0.79
CA GLN A 21 -9.42 8.91 1.33
C GLN A 21 -8.71 9.44 2.58
N VAL A 22 -8.31 8.54 3.49
CA VAL A 22 -7.57 8.92 4.70
C VAL A 22 -6.21 9.54 4.37
N LEU A 23 -5.52 9.07 3.32
CA LEU A 23 -4.29 9.71 2.84
C LEU A 23 -4.55 11.16 2.38
N GLY A 24 -5.65 11.38 1.66
CA GLY A 24 -6.11 12.72 1.27
C GLY A 24 -6.39 13.60 2.49
N ASP A 25 -7.19 13.11 3.43
CA ASP A 25 -7.53 13.83 4.67
C ASP A 25 -6.28 14.24 5.45
N MET A 26 -5.30 13.33 5.59
CA MET A 26 -4.02 13.63 6.25
C MET A 26 -3.31 14.81 5.60
N ARG A 27 -3.22 14.81 4.27
CA ARG A 27 -2.58 15.90 3.51
C ARG A 27 -3.35 17.22 3.68
N GLU A 28 -4.68 17.19 3.63
CA GLU A 28 -5.52 18.37 3.80
C GLU A 28 -5.37 19.02 5.17
N VAL A 29 -5.25 18.23 6.24
CA VAL A 29 -5.02 18.76 7.59
C VAL A 29 -3.55 19.05 7.90
N GLY A 30 -2.67 18.98 6.90
CA GLY A 30 -1.23 19.27 7.03
C GLY A 30 -0.42 18.20 7.77
N VAL A 31 -0.99 17.00 7.95
CA VAL A 31 -0.28 15.85 8.54
C VAL A 31 0.47 15.13 7.44
N ARG A 32 1.80 15.06 7.56
CA ARG A 32 2.64 14.38 6.58
C ARG A 32 2.47 12.84 6.69
N PRO A 33 2.15 12.14 5.59
CA PRO A 33 2.19 10.70 5.53
C PRO A 33 3.59 10.17 5.85
N ALA A 34 3.67 9.03 6.53
CA ALA A 34 4.93 8.36 6.86
C ALA A 34 5.01 6.98 6.21
N ALA A 35 6.16 6.32 6.29
CA ALA A 35 6.36 4.98 5.77
C ALA A 35 5.30 3.98 6.27
N ALA A 36 4.88 4.09 7.55
CA ALA A 36 3.83 3.27 8.11
C ALA A 36 2.45 3.49 7.46
N THR A 37 2.13 4.74 7.11
CA THR A 37 0.89 5.12 6.40
C THR A 37 0.83 4.42 5.04
N TYR A 38 1.92 4.48 4.28
CA TYR A 38 2.04 3.85 2.98
C TYR A 38 2.04 2.33 3.05
N ALA A 39 2.70 1.74 4.05
CA ALA A 39 2.67 0.31 4.27
C ALA A 39 1.25 -0.22 4.51
N ALA A 40 0.44 0.48 5.30
CA ALA A 40 -0.95 0.12 5.53
C ALA A 40 -1.78 0.23 4.22
N LEU A 41 -1.61 1.31 3.46
CA LEU A 41 -2.28 1.52 2.17
C LEU A 41 -1.94 0.40 1.17
N LEU A 42 -0.66 0.07 1.05
CA LEU A 42 -0.17 -0.96 0.14
C LEU A 42 -0.69 -2.35 0.52
N ARG A 43 -0.79 -2.66 1.82
CA ARG A 43 -1.43 -3.90 2.28
C ARG A 43 -2.93 -3.92 1.96
N ALA A 44 -3.64 -2.81 2.16
CA ALA A 44 -5.05 -2.70 1.77
C ALA A 44 -5.21 -2.94 0.26
N ALA A 45 -4.40 -2.25 -0.54
CA ALA A 45 -4.38 -2.34 -1.99
C ALA A 45 -4.05 -3.76 -2.47
N ALA A 46 -3.00 -4.40 -1.99
CA ALA A 46 -2.59 -5.75 -2.39
C ALA A 46 -3.62 -6.84 -2.06
N THR A 47 -4.56 -6.56 -1.14
CA THR A 47 -5.67 -7.45 -0.83
C THR A 47 -6.92 -7.17 -1.67
N ALA A 48 -6.94 -6.14 -2.51
CA ALA A 48 -8.02 -5.88 -3.46
C ALA A 48 -7.94 -6.84 -4.66
N PRO A 49 -9.02 -7.02 -5.44
CA PRO A 49 -8.98 -7.81 -6.66
C PRO A 49 -8.14 -7.12 -7.75
N GLN A 50 -6.83 -7.40 -7.78
CA GLN A 50 -5.85 -6.75 -8.68
C GLN A 50 -6.20 -6.90 -10.17
N TRP A 51 -6.91 -7.97 -10.55
CA TRP A 51 -7.40 -8.19 -11.91
C TRP A 51 -8.44 -7.15 -12.36
N HIS A 52 -9.09 -6.47 -11.42
CA HIS A 52 -10.06 -5.45 -11.74
C HIS A 52 -9.32 -4.14 -12.07
N PRO A 53 -9.65 -3.47 -13.19
CA PRO A 53 -8.92 -2.28 -13.64
C PRO A 53 -8.83 -1.15 -12.61
N ALA A 54 -9.83 -1.03 -11.73
CA ALA A 54 -9.84 -0.02 -10.66
C ALA A 54 -8.78 -0.26 -9.56
N TYR A 55 -8.22 -1.48 -9.46
CA TYR A 55 -7.24 -1.83 -8.42
C TYR A 55 -5.88 -2.24 -8.98
N GLY A 56 -5.82 -2.66 -10.24
CA GLY A 56 -4.59 -3.21 -10.83
C GLY A 56 -3.40 -2.25 -10.87
N PHE A 57 -3.63 -0.93 -10.83
CA PHE A 57 -2.58 0.09 -10.77
C PHE A 57 -2.40 0.69 -9.38
N LEU A 58 -3.22 0.28 -8.41
CA LEU A 58 -3.33 0.99 -7.15
C LEU A 58 -2.04 0.90 -6.31
N THR A 59 -1.38 -0.25 -6.32
CA THR A 59 -0.08 -0.41 -5.65
C THR A 59 0.99 0.49 -6.26
N ASP A 60 1.01 0.65 -7.59
CA ASP A 60 1.98 1.51 -8.26
C ASP A 60 1.71 2.99 -7.94
N GLU A 61 0.45 3.41 -7.99
CA GLU A 61 0.04 4.77 -7.60
C GLU A 61 0.42 5.11 -6.16
N ILE A 62 0.30 4.16 -5.23
CA ILE A 62 0.67 4.36 -3.83
C ILE A 62 2.19 4.42 -3.66
N LEU A 63 2.96 3.61 -4.42
CA LEU A 63 4.43 3.67 -4.41
C LEU A 63 4.93 5.00 -4.99
N ASP A 64 4.36 5.46 -6.10
CA ASP A 64 4.69 6.76 -6.71
C ASP A 64 4.36 7.91 -5.75
N ALA A 65 3.23 7.84 -5.05
CA ALA A 65 2.86 8.83 -4.03
C ALA A 65 3.82 8.83 -2.83
N MET A 66 4.30 7.65 -2.43
CA MET A 66 5.28 7.47 -1.36
C MET A 66 6.60 8.15 -1.70
N GLU A 67 7.11 7.92 -2.92
CA GLU A 67 8.32 8.57 -3.42
C GLU A 67 8.13 10.08 -3.59
N GLY A 68 6.98 10.52 -4.11
CA GLY A 68 6.64 11.94 -4.29
C GLY A 68 6.59 12.72 -2.97
N ASP A 69 6.18 12.06 -1.88
CA ASP A 69 6.20 12.62 -0.52
C ASP A 69 7.59 12.53 0.14
N GLY A 70 8.61 12.02 -0.57
CA GLY A 70 9.98 11.87 -0.08
C GLY A 70 10.16 10.71 0.91
N VAL A 71 9.24 9.75 0.91
CA VAL A 71 9.29 8.55 1.75
C VAL A 71 9.86 7.41 0.89
N ALA A 72 11.01 6.86 1.28
CA ALA A 72 11.62 5.78 0.51
C ALA A 72 10.96 4.41 0.83
N PRO A 73 10.62 3.59 -0.19
CA PRO A 73 10.23 2.20 0.03
C PRO A 73 11.32 1.44 0.80
N SER A 74 10.93 0.50 1.66
CA SER A 74 11.87 -0.35 2.42
C SER A 74 11.76 -1.82 2.01
N ALA A 75 12.80 -2.61 2.30
CA ALA A 75 12.78 -4.04 2.05
C ALA A 75 11.62 -4.74 2.79
N GLU A 76 11.34 -4.32 4.04
CA GLU A 76 10.24 -4.85 4.85
C GLU A 76 8.86 -4.60 4.22
N LEU A 77 8.71 -3.47 3.51
CA LEU A 77 7.48 -3.16 2.79
C LEU A 77 7.24 -4.15 1.64
N PHE A 78 8.27 -4.44 0.84
CA PHE A 78 8.14 -5.42 -0.25
C PHE A 78 7.92 -6.84 0.29
N ASP A 79 8.56 -7.23 1.38
CA ASP A 79 8.32 -8.51 2.03
C ASP A 79 6.86 -8.64 2.52
N ALA A 80 6.26 -7.56 3.00
CA ALA A 80 4.85 -7.53 3.36
C ALA A 80 3.94 -7.67 2.12
N LEU A 81 4.26 -6.96 1.04
CA LEU A 81 3.53 -7.04 -0.22
C LEU A 81 3.57 -8.43 -0.86
N VAL A 82 4.73 -9.08 -0.90
CA VAL A 82 4.89 -10.47 -1.39
C VAL A 82 4.01 -11.43 -0.58
N ARG A 83 4.01 -11.31 0.76
CA ARG A 83 3.15 -12.13 1.63
C ARG A 83 1.66 -11.88 1.40
N CYS A 84 1.26 -10.62 1.25
CA CYS A 84 -0.14 -10.25 0.97
C CYS A 84 -0.62 -10.80 -0.37
N ALA A 85 0.17 -10.65 -1.43
CA ALA A 85 -0.15 -11.19 -2.76
C ALA A 85 -0.22 -12.73 -2.74
N GLY A 86 0.72 -13.39 -2.06
CA GLY A 86 0.70 -14.83 -1.85
C GLY A 86 -0.55 -15.33 -1.12
N ALA A 87 -0.99 -14.63 -0.07
CA ALA A 87 -2.22 -14.95 0.66
C ALA A 87 -3.49 -14.75 -0.18
N CYS A 88 -3.45 -13.85 -1.17
CA CYS A 88 -4.56 -13.63 -2.11
C CYS A 88 -4.54 -14.58 -3.31
N GLY A 89 -3.52 -15.44 -3.43
CA GLY A 89 -3.35 -16.33 -4.58
C GLY A 89 -2.87 -15.62 -5.85
N ASP A 90 -2.41 -14.37 -5.74
CA ASP A 90 -1.89 -13.59 -6.88
C ASP A 90 -0.38 -13.78 -7.01
N HIS A 91 -0.01 -14.90 -7.64
CA HIS A 91 1.40 -15.28 -7.82
C HIS A 91 2.16 -14.31 -8.73
N VAL A 92 1.45 -13.64 -9.65
CA VAL A 92 2.05 -12.69 -10.60
C VAL A 92 2.47 -11.42 -9.86
N ALA A 93 1.57 -10.85 -9.06
CA ALA A 93 1.89 -9.71 -8.21
C ALA A 93 2.99 -10.07 -7.18
N ALA A 94 2.90 -11.25 -6.55
CA ALA A 94 3.93 -11.71 -5.60
C ALA A 94 5.32 -11.81 -6.26
N ALA A 95 5.42 -12.33 -7.48
CA ALA A 95 6.68 -12.39 -8.22
C ALA A 95 7.20 -11.01 -8.61
N ALA A 96 6.32 -10.08 -9.02
CA ALA A 96 6.68 -8.71 -9.33
C ALA A 96 7.28 -7.98 -8.11
N TYR A 97 6.60 -8.03 -6.97
CA TYR A 97 7.10 -7.43 -5.73
C TYR A 97 8.39 -8.09 -5.24
N PHE A 98 8.53 -9.40 -5.39
CA PHE A 98 9.77 -10.11 -5.05
C PHE A 98 10.95 -9.65 -5.93
N GLN A 99 10.72 -9.42 -7.22
CA GLN A 99 11.75 -8.86 -8.10
C GLN A 99 12.08 -7.41 -7.75
N ALA A 100 11.08 -6.60 -7.39
CA ALA A 100 11.29 -5.24 -6.92
C ALA A 100 12.14 -5.19 -5.64
N ALA A 101 11.86 -6.08 -4.67
CA ALA A 101 12.63 -6.19 -3.43
C ALA A 101 14.13 -6.46 -3.67
N ARG A 102 14.48 -7.21 -4.72
CA ARG A 102 15.88 -7.53 -5.06
C ARG A 102 16.64 -6.40 -5.75
N ARG A 103 15.94 -5.33 -6.15
CA ARG A 103 16.55 -4.13 -6.74
C ARG A 103 16.94 -3.09 -5.69
N PHE A 104 16.43 -3.24 -4.46
CA PHE A 104 16.89 -2.54 -3.26
C PHE A 104 18.11 -3.23 -2.66
#